data_AF-A0A9D2QKM5-F1
#
_entry.id   AF-A0A9D2QKM5-F1
#
_cell.length_a   1.000
_cell.length_b   1.000
_cell.length_c   1.000
_cell.angle_alpha   90.00
_cell.angle_beta   90.00
_cell.angle_gamma   90.00
#
_symmetry.space_group_name_H-M   'P 1'
#
loop_
_entity.id
_entity.type
_entity.pdbx_description
1 polymer ?
#
loop_
_entity_poly.entity_id
_entity_poly.type
_entity_poly.pdbx_seq_one_letter_code
_entity_poly.pdbx_strand_id
1 'polypeptide(L)'
;MNQAWSELNKTMQAQIKKKDTCEAGIDTLFDLRNQLMETLTSFNEELSREEFDAIPFINADGYHSKTIAYSIWHIFRIEDIVAHTLIGEDEQVFFAGNY
;
A
#
# COMPACT_ATOMS: atom_id res chain seq x y z
N MET A 1 5.02 10.79 2.55
CA MET A 1 4.83 10.55 1.10
C MET A 1 5.67 11.56 0.34
N ASN A 2 6.38 11.17 -0.72
CA ASN A 2 7.14 12.12 -1.53
C ASN A 2 6.18 13.05 -2.31
N GLN A 3 6.71 14.15 -2.86
CA GLN A 3 5.89 15.15 -3.54
C GLN A 3 5.17 14.58 -4.77
N ALA A 4 5.84 13.77 -5.59
CA ALA A 4 5.28 13.19 -6.81
C ALA A 4 4.06 12.29 -6.50
N TRP A 5 4.20 11.37 -5.55
CA TRP A 5 3.11 10.49 -5.10
C TRP A 5 1.96 11.28 -4.47
N SER A 6 2.26 12.37 -3.77
CA SER A 6 1.23 13.26 -3.21
C SER A 6 0.38 13.90 -4.31
N GLU A 7 1.01 14.39 -5.38
CA GLU A 7 0.28 14.99 -6.49
C GLU A 7 -0.49 13.94 -7.31
N LEU A 8 0.07 12.75 -7.56
CA LEU A 8 -0.65 11.65 -8.20
C LEU A 8 -1.87 11.22 -7.39
N ASN A 9 -1.74 11.05 -6.07
CA ASN A 9 -2.85 10.69 -5.20
C ASN A 9 -3.96 11.76 -5.21
N LYS A 10 -3.61 13.05 -5.12
CA LYS A 10 -4.61 14.13 -5.21
C LYS A 10 -5.31 14.14 -6.56
N THR A 11 -4.57 13.92 -7.64
CA THR A 11 -5.10 13.88 -9.01
C THR A 11 -6.09 12.73 -9.17
N MET A 12 -5.68 11.52 -8.78
CA MET A 12 -6.54 10.33 -8.77
C MET A 12 -7.83 10.58 -7.98
N GLN A 13 -7.74 11.12 -6.77
CA GLN A 13 -8.91 11.41 -5.93
C GLN A 13 -9.86 12.43 -6.55
N ALA A 14 -9.34 13.40 -7.30
CA ALA A 14 -10.17 14.39 -7.99
C ALA A 14 -10.89 13.77 -9.19
N GLN A 15 -10.22 12.87 -9.92
CA GLN A 15 -10.74 12.22 -11.12
C GLN A 15 -11.78 11.13 -10.80
N ILE A 16 -11.53 10.28 -9.81
CA ILE A 16 -12.39 9.12 -9.51
C ILE A 16 -13.79 9.51 -9.00
N LYS A 17 -13.94 10.73 -8.48
CA LYS A 17 -15.20 11.26 -7.95
C LYS A 17 -16.18 11.73 -9.04
N LYS A 18 -15.75 11.87 -10.29
CA LYS A 18 -16.61 12.33 -11.39
C LYS A 18 -16.71 11.28 -12.47
N LYS A 19 -17.92 11.11 -13.01
CA LYS A 19 -18.23 10.07 -14.01
C LYS A 19 -17.41 10.23 -15.30
N ASP A 20 -17.23 11.47 -15.75
CA ASP A 20 -16.48 11.82 -16.98
C ASP A 20 -14.97 11.61 -16.87
N THR A 21 -14.43 11.62 -15.65
CA THR A 21 -12.99 11.42 -15.40
C THR A 21 -12.66 10.13 -14.68
N CYS A 22 -13.65 9.25 -14.43
CA CYS A 22 -13.47 8.06 -13.62
C CYS A 22 -12.42 7.10 -14.21
N GLU A 23 -12.51 6.82 -15.51
CA GLU A 23 -11.54 5.95 -16.22
C GLU A 23 -10.10 6.47 -16.10
N ALA A 24 -9.89 7.78 -16.34
CA ALA A 24 -8.58 8.41 -16.16
C ALA A 24 -8.11 8.37 -14.69
N GLY A 25 -9.04 8.42 -13.74
CA GLY A 25 -8.76 8.24 -12.32
C GLY A 25 -8.26 6.82 -12.00
N ILE A 26 -8.84 5.80 -12.63
CA ILE A 26 -8.38 4.40 -12.52
C ILE A 26 -6.97 4.26 -13.11
N ASP A 27 -6.70 4.85 -14.28
CA ASP A 27 -5.36 4.82 -14.87
C ASP A 27 -4.31 5.47 -13.97
N THR A 28 -4.65 6.63 -13.39
CA THR A 28 -3.78 7.35 -12.44
C THR A 28 -3.57 6.56 -11.15
N LEU A 29 -4.59 5.83 -10.68
CA LEU A 29 -4.47 4.91 -9.55
C LEU A 29 -3.48 3.78 -9.86
N PHE A 30 -3.55 3.19 -11.06
CA PHE A 30 -2.62 2.15 -11.47
C PHE A 30 -1.19 2.66 -11.58
N ASP A 31 -0.96 3.85 -12.13
CA ASP A 31 0.37 4.47 -12.16
C ASP A 31 0.94 4.65 -10.75
N LEU A 32 0.16 5.25 -9.84
CA LEU A 32 0.58 5.40 -8.45
C LEU A 32 0.87 4.05 -7.79
N ARG A 33 0.01 3.04 -8.00
CA ARG A 33 0.20 1.70 -7.43
C ARG A 33 1.47 1.04 -7.96
N ASN A 34 1.77 1.17 -9.25
CA ASN A 34 2.98 0.60 -9.84
C ASN A 34 4.24 1.21 -9.22
N GLN A 35 4.30 2.54 -9.09
CA GLN A 35 5.44 3.22 -8.47
C GLN A 35 5.63 2.82 -6.99
N LEU A 36 4.54 2.67 -6.24
CA LEU A 36 4.60 2.18 -4.86
C LEU A 36 5.08 0.73 -4.83
N MET A 37 4.64 -0.11 -5.77
CA MET A 37 5.08 -1.50 -5.81
C MET A 37 6.54 -1.67 -6.23
N GLU A 38 7.04 -0.85 -7.15
CA GLU A 38 8.47 -0.81 -7.48
C GLU A 38 9.31 -0.51 -6.23
N THR A 39 8.87 0.43 -5.39
CA THR A 39 9.55 0.76 -4.13
C THR A 39 9.51 -0.41 -3.15
N LEU A 40 8.35 -1.07 -2.97
CA LEU A 40 8.25 -2.22 -2.07
C LEU A 40 9.11 -3.40 -2.57
N THR A 41 9.23 -3.55 -3.88
CA THR A 41 10.09 -4.58 -4.48
C THR A 41 11.57 -4.26 -4.26
N SER A 42 11.98 -3.00 -4.39
CA SER A 42 13.37 -2.60 -4.15
C SER A 42 13.81 -2.87 -2.71
N PHE A 43 12.92 -2.72 -1.72
CA PHE A 43 13.23 -3.05 -0.33
C PHE A 43 13.66 -4.50 -0.14
N ASN A 44 13.09 -5.44 -0.89
CA ASN A 44 13.49 -6.85 -0.80
C ASN A 44 14.89 -7.11 -1.36
N GLU A 45 15.36 -6.26 -2.28
CA GLU A 45 16.71 -6.35 -2.86
C GLU A 45 17.75 -5.58 -2.03
N GLU A 46 17.34 -4.48 -1.41
CA GLU A 46 18.23 -3.50 -0.78
C GLU A 46 18.38 -3.70 0.73
N LEU A 47 17.38 -4.26 1.41
CA LEU A 47 17.34 -4.33 2.87
C LEU A 47 17.61 -5.74 3.41
N SER A 48 18.36 -5.79 4.50
CA SER A 48 18.56 -6.98 5.32
C SER A 48 17.34 -7.27 6.20
N ARG A 49 17.27 -8.50 6.73
CA ARG A 49 16.22 -8.90 7.66
C ARG A 49 16.19 -8.01 8.91
N GLU A 50 17.36 -7.67 9.43
CA GLU A 50 17.52 -6.80 10.60
C GLU A 50 16.95 -5.40 10.36
N GLU A 51 17.08 -4.88 9.14
CA GLU A 51 16.50 -3.60 8.75
C GLU A 51 14.97 -3.66 8.62
N PHE A 52 14.43 -4.79 8.16
CA PHE A 52 12.98 -5.02 8.17
C PHE A 52 12.39 -5.07 9.58
N ASP A 53 13.16 -5.60 10.53
CA ASP A 53 12.77 -5.79 11.94
C ASP A 53 13.09 -4.54 12.81
N ALA A 54 13.86 -3.59 12.30
CA ALA A 54 14.26 -2.40 13.04
C ALA A 54 13.09 -1.43 13.30
N ILE A 55 13.13 -0.76 14.45
CA ILE A 55 12.18 0.31 14.83
C ILE A 55 12.98 1.58 15.18
N PRO A 56 13.53 2.29 14.19
CA PRO A 56 14.42 3.42 14.43
C PRO A 56 13.73 4.61 15.13
N PHE A 57 12.40 4.71 15.03
CA PHE A 57 11.62 5.82 15.60
C PHE A 57 10.57 5.32 16.61
N ILE A 58 10.97 4.44 17.53
CA ILE A 58 10.06 3.77 18.48
C ILE A 58 9.15 4.72 19.28
N ASN A 59 9.62 5.94 19.57
CA ASN A 59 8.86 6.94 20.35
C ASN A 59 8.18 8.01 19.47
N ALA A 60 8.20 7.88 18.15
CA ALA A 60 7.51 8.82 17.27
C ALA A 60 6.00 8.55 17.26
N ASP A 61 5.21 9.62 17.22
CA ASP A 61 3.77 9.49 17.07
C ASP A 61 3.41 9.02 15.65
N GLY A 62 2.54 7.99 15.56
CA GLY A 62 2.03 7.47 14.29
C GLY A 62 2.78 6.24 13.73
N TYR A 63 2.58 5.95 12.44
CA TYR A 63 3.08 4.72 11.79
C TYR A 63 4.60 4.62 11.67
N HIS A 64 5.32 5.73 11.80
CA HIS A 64 6.79 5.73 11.80
C HIS A 64 7.40 4.98 13.00
N SER A 65 6.60 4.70 14.03
CA SER A 65 6.96 3.84 15.17
C SER A 65 6.89 2.34 14.87
N LYS A 66 6.51 1.94 13.65
CA LYS A 66 6.38 0.53 13.26
C LYS A 66 7.57 0.07 12.43
N THR A 67 7.79 -1.24 12.40
CA THR A 67 8.77 -1.86 11.53
C THR A 67 8.35 -1.74 10.06
N ILE A 68 9.32 -1.87 9.15
CA ILE A 68 9.03 -1.96 7.71
C ILE A 68 8.19 -3.21 7.44
N ALA A 69 8.53 -4.34 8.06
CA ALA A 69 7.80 -5.60 7.92
C ALA A 69 6.32 -5.46 8.32
N TYR A 70 6.02 -4.84 9.46
CA TYR A 70 4.65 -4.59 9.90
C TYR A 70 3.90 -3.69 8.92
N SER A 71 4.55 -2.64 8.44
CA SER A 71 3.91 -1.67 7.54
C SER A 71 3.51 -2.32 6.21
N ILE A 72 4.38 -3.17 5.66
CA ILE A 72 4.10 -3.95 4.44
C ILE A 72 2.96 -4.94 4.68
N TRP A 73 3.04 -5.73 5.77
CA TRP A 73 1.97 -6.64 6.14
C TRP A 73 0.62 -5.92 6.27
N HIS A 74 0.61 -4.75 6.91
CA HIS A 74 -0.60 -3.97 7.12
C HIS A 74 -1.21 -3.44 5.81
N ILE A 75 -0.40 -3.05 4.82
CA ILE A 75 -0.87 -2.66 3.49
C ILE A 75 -1.61 -3.84 2.82
N PHE A 76 -0.95 -5.00 2.74
CA PHE A 76 -1.54 -6.17 2.09
C PHE A 76 -2.73 -6.74 2.87
N ARG A 77 -2.76 -6.58 4.19
CA ARG A 77 -3.91 -6.94 5.01
C ARG A 77 -5.15 -6.14 4.62
N ILE A 78 -5.00 -4.84 4.35
CA ILE A 78 -6.12 -4.00 3.89
C ILE A 78 -6.56 -4.44 2.50
N GLU A 79 -5.63 -4.64 1.55
CA GLU A 79 -5.97 -5.09 0.19
C GLU A 79 -6.71 -6.44 0.22
N ASP A 80 -6.24 -7.39 1.03
CA ASP A 80 -6.83 -8.71 1.18
C ASP A 80 -8.28 -8.66 1.72
N ILE A 81 -8.55 -7.88 2.77
CA ILE A 81 -9.92 -7.69 3.29
C ILE A 81 -10.83 -7.10 2.21
N VAL A 82 -10.36 -6.06 1.51
CA VAL A 82 -11.18 -5.37 0.51
C VAL A 82 -11.49 -6.30 -0.66
N ALA A 83 -10.48 -6.97 -1.22
CA ALA A 83 -10.65 -7.85 -2.36
C ALA A 83 -11.53 -9.05 -2.02
N HIS A 84 -11.24 -9.75 -0.93
CA HIS A 84 -11.88 -11.02 -0.63
C HIS A 84 -13.20 -10.86 0.12
N THR A 85 -13.21 -10.04 1.18
CA THR A 85 -14.43 -9.93 2.02
C THR A 85 -15.44 -8.94 1.47
N LEU A 86 -14.99 -7.78 0.96
CA LEU A 86 -15.93 -6.72 0.54
C LEU A 86 -16.38 -6.84 -0.92
N ILE A 87 -15.54 -7.36 -1.82
CA ILE A 87 -15.83 -7.46 -3.25
C ILE A 87 -16.13 -8.90 -3.67
N GLY A 88 -15.25 -9.84 -3.34
CA GLY A 88 -15.35 -11.24 -3.77
C GLY A 88 -16.32 -12.09 -2.95
N GLU A 89 -16.62 -11.68 -1.72
CA GLU A 89 -17.35 -12.49 -0.71
C GLU A 89 -16.74 -13.89 -0.51
N ASP A 90 -15.42 -14.01 -0.59
CA ASP A 90 -14.67 -15.25 -0.44
C ASP A 90 -13.61 -15.19 0.69
N GLU A 91 -12.86 -16.28 0.83
CA GLU A 91 -11.88 -16.41 1.90
C GLU A 91 -10.63 -15.56 1.64
N GLN A 92 -10.23 -14.81 2.66
CA GLN A 92 -9.01 -14.01 2.70
C GLN A 92 -7.75 -14.89 2.56
N VAL A 93 -6.80 -14.46 1.75
CA VAL A 93 -5.55 -15.20 1.46
C VAL A 93 -4.75 -15.47 2.74
N PHE A 94 -4.73 -14.50 3.67
CA PHE A 94 -4.03 -14.66 4.95
C PHE A 94 -4.62 -15.78 5.82
N PHE A 95 -5.92 -16.08 5.68
CA PHE A 95 -6.55 -17.18 6.42
C PHE A 95 -6.38 -18.52 5.72
N ALA A 96 -6.51 -18.55 4.39
CA ALA A 96 -6.33 -19.77 3.61
C ALA A 96 -4.90 -20.32 3.70
N GLY A 97 -3.89 -19.43 3.78
CA GLY A 97 -2.48 -19.80 3.73
C GLY A 97 -1.78 -20.07 5.06
N ASN A 98 -2.43 -19.82 6.22
CA ASN A 98 -1.82 -19.88 7.56
C ASN A 98 -0.50 -19.06 7.67
N TYR A 99 -0.50 -17.84 7.14
CA TYR A 99 0.65 -16.90 7.17
C TYR A 99 0.76 -16.12 8.48
#